data_AF-A0A0L6W023-F1
#
_entry.id   AF-A0A0L6W023-F1
#
_cell.length_a   1.000
_cell.length_b   1.000
_cell.length_c   1.000
_cell.angle_alpha   90.00
_cell.angle_beta   90.00
_cell.angle_gamma   90.00
#
_symmetry.space_group_name_H-M   'P 1'
#
loop_
_entity.id
_entity.type
_entity.pdbx_description
1 polymer ?
#
loop_
_entity_poly.entity_id
_entity_poly.type
_entity_poly.pdbx_seq_one_letter_code
_entity_poly.pdbx_strand_id
1 'polypeptide(L)'
;MRIDNNLLTSIPIKDSRRALPEPERPNFAQVLEKAQSAGGDKQIREAAQQLEALLLYQMFSAMRKTVPSTEIFGEKSFGTELFQSMFDQEVSIQAALNGAGGLGDVIYEQLAGLPKDDKEEGQSKR
;
A
#
# COMPACT_ATOMS: atom_id res chain seq x y z
N MET A 1 -52.62 -18.24 -44.23
CA MET A 1 -51.46 -17.32 -44.14
C MET A 1 -51.07 -17.26 -42.67
N ARG A 2 -50.00 -17.97 -42.27
CA ARG A 2 -49.48 -17.99 -40.90
C ARG A 2 -48.17 -17.20 -40.95
N ILE A 3 -48.07 -16.13 -40.17
CA ILE A 3 -46.84 -15.36 -40.02
C ILE A 3 -46.10 -15.97 -38.84
N ASP A 4 -44.93 -16.55 -39.11
CA ASP A 4 -44.06 -17.13 -38.10
C ASP A 4 -43.41 -15.99 -37.28
N ASN A 5 -43.60 -16.06 -35.97
CA ASN A 5 -43.07 -15.11 -34.99
C ASN A 5 -41.57 -15.36 -34.71
N ASN A 6 -40.73 -15.28 -35.74
CA ASN A 6 -39.27 -15.49 -35.62
C ASN A 6 -38.45 -14.20 -35.82
N LEU A 7 -38.95 -13.05 -35.36
CA LEU A 7 -38.24 -11.77 -35.46
C LEU A 7 -37.84 -11.16 -34.11
N LEU A 8 -37.79 -11.97 -33.04
CA LEU A 8 -37.37 -11.54 -31.69
C LEU A 8 -36.05 -12.18 -31.22
N THR A 9 -35.33 -12.90 -32.08
CA THR A 9 -34.10 -13.63 -31.69
C THR A 9 -32.79 -13.05 -32.25
N SER A 10 -32.82 -11.90 -32.93
CA SER A 10 -31.61 -11.31 -33.52
C SER A 10 -31.06 -10.08 -32.81
N ILE A 11 -31.46 -9.82 -31.56
CA ILE A 11 -30.74 -8.86 -30.72
C ILE A 11 -29.72 -9.65 -29.93
N PRO A 12 -28.41 -9.53 -30.20
CA PRO A 12 -27.41 -10.06 -29.28
C PRO A 12 -27.55 -9.25 -28.00
N ILE A 13 -28.19 -9.84 -26.99
CA ILE A 13 -28.05 -9.39 -25.61
C ILE A 13 -26.56 -9.61 -25.31
N LYS A 14 -25.75 -8.57 -25.50
CA LYS A 14 -24.39 -8.54 -24.97
C LYS A 14 -24.53 -8.75 -23.48
N ASP A 15 -24.10 -9.93 -23.03
CA ASP A 15 -24.07 -10.34 -21.64
C ASP A 15 -23.44 -9.20 -20.84
N SER A 16 -24.28 -8.47 -20.11
CA SER A 16 -23.84 -7.36 -19.25
C SER A 16 -23.21 -7.87 -17.97
N ARG A 17 -23.03 -9.20 -17.84
CA ARG A 17 -22.03 -9.82 -16.97
C ARG A 17 -20.64 -9.69 -17.59
N ARG A 18 -20.23 -8.47 -17.89
CA ARG A 18 -18.81 -8.15 -17.76
C ARG A 18 -18.56 -8.31 -16.27
N ALA A 19 -17.93 -9.42 -15.88
CA ALA A 19 -17.18 -9.42 -14.64
C ALA A 19 -16.37 -8.12 -14.69
N LEU A 20 -16.65 -7.21 -13.75
CA LEU A 20 -15.79 -6.04 -13.57
C LEU A 20 -14.38 -6.61 -13.54
N PRO A 21 -13.43 -6.08 -14.34
CA PRO A 21 -12.05 -6.48 -14.18
C PRO A 21 -11.78 -6.35 -12.68
N GLU A 22 -11.53 -7.48 -12.01
CA GLU A 22 -11.06 -7.49 -10.63
C GLU A 22 -10.01 -6.39 -10.58
N PRO A 23 -10.14 -5.37 -9.71
CA PRO A 23 -9.20 -4.26 -9.71
C PRO A 23 -7.83 -4.91 -9.68
N GLU A 24 -7.01 -4.70 -10.73
CA GLU A 24 -5.72 -5.35 -10.84
C GLU A 24 -4.97 -4.97 -9.58
N ARG A 25 -4.99 -5.87 -8.60
CA ARG A 25 -4.38 -5.60 -7.31
C ARG A 25 -2.93 -5.48 -7.69
N PRO A 26 -2.33 -4.29 -7.52
CA PRO A 26 -0.93 -4.14 -7.88
C PRO A 26 -0.22 -5.26 -7.14
N ASN A 27 0.34 -6.20 -7.92
CA ASN A 27 1.08 -7.29 -7.33
C ASN A 27 2.20 -6.58 -6.58
N PHE A 28 2.17 -6.65 -5.25
CA PHE A 28 3.10 -5.91 -4.42
C PHE A 28 4.53 -6.18 -4.91
N ALA A 29 4.83 -7.42 -5.28
CA ALA A 29 6.11 -7.82 -5.88
C ALA A 29 6.48 -7.02 -7.14
N GLN A 30 5.55 -6.70 -8.06
CA GLN A 30 5.83 -5.89 -9.26
C GLN A 30 6.10 -4.41 -8.92
N VAL A 31 5.47 -3.89 -7.85
CA VAL A 31 5.74 -2.54 -7.35
C VAL A 31 7.11 -2.49 -6.70
N LEU A 32 7.48 -3.53 -5.95
CA LEU A 32 8.81 -3.69 -5.38
C LEU A 32 9.89 -3.81 -6.46
N GLU A 33 9.65 -4.61 -7.51
CA GLU A 33 10.55 -4.78 -8.65
C GLU A 33 10.82 -3.45 -9.37
N LYS A 34 9.79 -2.62 -9.57
CA LYS A 34 9.95 -1.26 -10.10
C LYS A 34 10.69 -0.31 -9.16
N ALA A 35 10.44 -0.41 -7.86
CA ALA A 35 11.13 0.41 -6.86
C ALA A 35 12.62 0.04 -6.76
N GLN A 36 12.93 -1.25 -6.91
CA GLN A 36 14.30 -1.77 -6.91
C GLN A 36 15.08 -1.33 -8.15
N SER A 37 14.48 -1.48 -9.34
CA SER A 37 15.12 -1.07 -10.60
C SER A 37 15.28 0.45 -10.75
N ALA A 38 14.57 1.25 -9.95
CA ALA A 38 14.65 2.71 -9.93
C ALA A 38 15.47 3.29 -8.77
N GLY A 39 15.79 2.50 -7.73
CA GLY A 39 16.32 3.02 -6.45
C GLY A 39 17.61 2.32 -5.99
N GLY A 40 18.58 3.12 -5.54
CA GLY A 40 19.76 2.60 -4.84
C GLY A 40 19.44 2.12 -3.42
N ASP A 41 20.40 1.42 -2.82
CA ASP A 41 20.27 0.77 -1.50
C ASP A 41 19.77 1.72 -0.39
N LYS A 42 20.28 2.96 -0.39
CA LYS A 42 19.85 4.01 0.55
C LYS A 42 18.39 4.40 0.36
N GLN A 43 17.94 4.57 -0.89
CA GLN A 43 16.54 4.94 -1.16
C GLN A 43 15.58 3.83 -0.76
N ILE A 44 15.96 2.57 -0.98
CA ILE A 44 15.15 1.41 -0.59
C ILE A 44 14.98 1.37 0.93
N ARG A 45 16.07 1.61 1.68
CA ARG A 45 16.03 1.63 3.14
C ARG A 45 15.17 2.78 3.69
N GLU A 46 15.31 3.97 3.12
CA GLU A 46 14.48 5.12 3.49
C GLU A 46 12.98 4.87 3.20
N ALA A 47 12.66 4.26 2.05
CA ALA A 47 11.30 3.90 1.70
C ALA A 47 10.72 2.83 2.64
N ALA A 48 11.52 1.84 3.03
CA ALA A 48 11.12 0.81 3.98
C ALA A 48 10.79 1.39 5.36
N GLN A 49 11.61 2.32 5.86
CA GLN A 49 11.37 3.04 7.12
C GLN A 49 10.11 3.92 7.05
N GLN A 50 9.86 4.59 5.92
CA GLN A 50 8.63 5.37 5.74
C GLN A 50 7.37 4.47 5.73
N LEU A 51 7.47 3.28 5.15
CA LEU A 51 6.37 2.31 5.15
C LEU A 51 6.09 1.79 6.56
N GLU A 52 7.14 1.50 7.34
CA GLU A 52 7.01 1.16 8.75
C GLU A 52 6.33 2.27 9.55
N ALA A 53 6.74 3.54 9.36
CA ALA A 53 6.11 4.68 10.03
C ALA A 53 4.62 4.77 9.71
N LEU A 54 4.22 4.57 8.45
CA LEU A 54 2.82 4.58 8.05
C LEU A 54 2.01 3.44 8.70
N LEU A 55 2.62 2.25 8.80
CA LEU A 55 1.99 1.11 9.45
C LEU A 55 1.80 1.37 10.96
N LEU A 56 2.82 1.89 11.64
CA LEU A 56 2.75 2.26 13.05
C LEU A 56 1.68 3.31 13.29
N TYR A 57 1.58 4.32 12.43
CA TYR A 57 0.51 5.32 12.50
C TYR A 57 -0.87 4.67 12.41
N GLN A 58 -1.06 3.77 11.44
CA GLN A 58 -2.33 3.06 11.28
C GLN A 58 -2.64 2.17 12.49
N MET A 59 -1.63 1.53 13.08
CA MET A 59 -1.75 0.75 14.30
C MET A 59 -2.20 1.61 15.48
N PHE A 60 -1.55 2.76 15.72
CA PHE A 60 -1.93 3.69 16.79
C PHE A 60 -3.34 4.23 16.58
N SER A 61 -3.70 4.60 15.35
CA SER A 61 -5.05 5.03 15.00
C SER A 61 -6.09 3.94 15.29
N ALA A 62 -5.82 2.70 14.89
CA ALA A 62 -6.71 1.57 15.15
C ALA A 62 -6.88 1.30 16.66
N MET A 63 -5.79 1.33 17.43
CA MET A 63 -5.86 1.17 18.90
C MET A 63 -6.65 2.29 19.59
N ARG A 64 -6.59 3.54 19.10
CA ARG A 64 -7.42 4.62 19.68
C ARG A 64 -8.90 4.48 19.33
N LYS A 65 -9.22 3.94 18.16
CA LYS A 65 -10.62 3.68 17.75
C LYS A 65 -11.29 2.62 18.64
N THR A 66 -10.53 1.77 19.31
CA THR A 66 -11.09 0.79 20.28
C THR A 66 -11.37 1.40 21.65
N VAL A 67 -10.94 2.63 21.93
CA VAL A 67 -11.24 3.31 23.20
C VAL A 67 -12.62 3.97 23.10
N PRO A 68 -13.61 3.55 23.91
CA PRO A 68 -14.95 4.12 23.86
C PRO A 68 -14.95 5.58 24.27
N SER A 69 -15.72 6.41 23.56
CA SER A 69 -16.00 7.79 23.96
C SER A 69 -16.95 7.77 25.15
N THR A 70 -16.45 7.92 26.36
CA THR A 70 -17.30 8.04 27.56
C THR A 70 -17.62 9.50 27.86
N GLU A 71 -18.85 9.79 28.27
CA GLU A 71 -19.33 11.12 28.67
C GLU A 71 -18.45 11.79 29.73
N ILE A 72 -17.73 11.00 30.55
CA ILE A 72 -16.83 11.46 31.62
C ILE A 72 -15.62 12.25 31.07
N PHE A 73 -15.15 11.94 29.86
CA PHE A 73 -14.02 12.63 29.22
C PHE A 73 -14.46 13.73 28.23
N GLY A 74 -15.77 14.00 28.14
CA GLY A 74 -16.35 14.95 27.19
C GLY A 74 -16.32 14.47 25.73
N GLU A 75 -17.03 15.20 24.86
CA GLU A 75 -16.87 15.02 23.42
C GLU A 75 -15.45 15.41 23.00
N LYS A 76 -14.80 14.59 22.16
CA LYS A 76 -13.49 14.91 21.62
C LYS A 76 -13.60 16.20 20.80
N SER A 77 -12.87 17.23 21.22
CA SER A 77 -12.78 18.45 20.42
C SER A 77 -12.00 18.17 19.14
N PHE A 78 -12.37 18.82 18.04
CA PHE A 78 -11.61 18.74 16.78
C PHE A 78 -10.11 19.08 16.97
N GLY A 79 -9.80 20.05 17.85
CA GLY A 79 -8.41 20.42 18.16
C GLY A 79 -7.65 19.29 18.85
N THR A 80 -8.31 18.55 19.75
CA THR A 80 -7.72 17.37 20.41
C THR A 80 -7.45 16.26 19.40
N GLU A 81 -8.38 16.00 18.48
CA GLU A 81 -8.20 14.96 17.45
C GLU A 81 -7.06 15.30 16.50
N LEU A 82 -6.98 16.55 16.04
CA LEU A 82 -5.91 17.02 15.18
C LEU A 82 -4.54 16.95 15.86
N PHE A 83 -4.45 17.42 17.11
CA PHE A 83 -3.21 17.32 17.88
C PHE A 83 -2.81 15.86 18.05
N GLN A 84 -3.77 14.99 18.36
CA GLN A 84 -3.50 13.57 18.54
C GLN A 84 -3.02 12.90 17.26
N SER A 85 -3.60 13.23 16.10
CA SER A 85 -3.15 12.68 14.82
C SER A 85 -1.73 13.15 14.48
N MET A 86 -1.42 14.42 14.72
CA MET A 86 -0.06 14.95 14.52
C MET A 86 0.95 14.29 15.47
N PHE A 87 0.56 14.09 16.74
CA PHE A 87 1.39 13.41 17.71
C PHE A 87 1.65 11.94 17.31
N ASP A 88 0.60 11.22 16.91
CA ASP A 88 0.72 9.82 16.47
C ASP A 88 1.61 9.70 15.23
N GLN A 89 1.48 10.64 14.29
CA GLN A 89 2.34 10.69 13.10
C GLN A 89 3.83 10.83 13.50
N GLU A 90 4.13 11.75 14.40
CA GLU A 90 5.52 12.04 14.75
C GLU A 90 6.15 10.95 15.61
N VAL A 91 5.37 10.38 16.53
CA VAL A 91 5.78 9.18 17.28
C VAL A 91 6.07 8.03 16.32
N SER A 92 5.25 7.84 15.29
CA SER A 92 5.45 6.77 14.31
C SER A 92 6.72 6.95 13.48
N ILE A 93 7.02 8.19 13.05
CA ILE A 93 8.26 8.51 12.33
C ILE A 93 9.48 8.26 13.24
N GLN A 94 9.45 8.77 14.47
CA GLN A 94 10.55 8.58 15.41
C GLN A 94 10.75 7.11 15.80
N ALA A 95 9.66 6.34 15.94
CA ALA A 95 9.73 4.92 16.22
C ALA A 95 10.35 4.13 15.04
N ALA A 96 9.98 4.46 13.80
CA ALA A 96 10.55 3.82 12.61
C ALA A 96 12.03 4.18 12.38
N LEU A 97 12.45 5.41 12.72
CA LEU A 97 13.84 5.83 12.58
C LEU A 97 14.77 5.20 13.63
N ASN A 98 14.28 5.04 14.86
CA ASN A 98 15.07 4.56 16.00
C ASN A 98 14.88 3.06 16.29
N GLY A 99 13.90 2.42 15.65
CA GLY A 99 13.62 0.99 15.81
C GLY A 99 14.73 0.14 15.21
N ALA A 100 15.62 -0.39 16.04
CA ALA A 100 16.58 -1.40 15.60
C ALA A 100 15.89 -2.78 15.52
N GLY A 101 15.92 -3.43 14.35
CA GLY A 101 15.28 -4.73 14.15
C GLY A 101 13.76 -4.65 13.99
N GLY A 102 13.27 -3.54 13.44
CA GLY A 102 11.85 -3.29 13.19
C GLY A 102 11.30 -4.00 11.95
N LEU A 103 10.03 -3.72 11.63
CA LEU A 103 9.43 -4.22 10.39
C LEU A 103 10.08 -3.58 9.16
N GLY A 104 10.65 -2.38 9.30
CA GLY A 104 11.39 -1.69 8.24
C GLY A 104 12.57 -2.52 7.73
N ASP A 105 13.26 -3.26 8.60
CA ASP A 105 14.37 -4.14 8.19
C ASP A 105 13.85 -5.34 7.39
N VAL A 106 12.72 -5.92 7.79
CA VAL A 106 12.06 -7.01 7.03
C VAL A 106 11.59 -6.49 5.66
N ILE A 107 10.98 -5.31 5.62
CA ILE A 107 10.54 -4.67 4.37
C ILE A 107 11.74 -4.38 3.47
N TYR A 108 12.85 -3.90 4.04
CA TYR A 108 14.10 -3.69 3.33
C TYR A 108 14.65 -5.01 2.76
N GLU A 109 14.68 -6.10 3.54
CA GLU A 109 15.12 -7.41 3.05
C GLU A 109 14.25 -7.92 1.90
N GLN A 110 12.94 -7.72 1.96
CA GLN A 110 12.04 -8.08 0.85
C GLN A 110 12.28 -7.23 -0.40
N LEU A 111 12.66 -5.96 -0.23
CA LEU A 111 12.98 -5.05 -1.33
C LEU A 111 14.40 -5.27 -1.89
N ALA A 112 15.35 -5.65 -1.05
CA ALA A 112 16.77 -5.77 -1.40
C ALA A 112 17.16 -7.19 -1.83
N GLY A 113 16.47 -8.22 -1.31
CA GLY A 113 16.70 -9.63 -1.62
C GLY A 113 16.12 -10.10 -2.95
N LEU A 114 15.40 -9.24 -3.68
CA LEU A 114 15.07 -9.47 -5.08
C LEU A 114 16.37 -9.33 -5.91
N PRO A 115 16.64 -10.20 -6.89
CA PRO A 115 17.86 -10.12 -7.68
C PRO A 115 17.96 -8.74 -8.34
N LYS A 116 19.03 -8.00 -8.04
CA LYS A 116 19.42 -6.88 -8.88
C LYS A 116 19.82 -7.51 -10.22
N ASP A 117 19.09 -7.20 -11.28
CA ASP A 117 19.59 -7.40 -12.65
C ASP A 117 20.75 -6.42 -12.86
N ASP A 118 21.87 -6.71 -12.19
CA ASP A 118 23.16 -6.13 -12.46
C ASP A 118 23.57 -6.70 -13.81
N LYS A 119 23.18 -6.01 -14.88
CA LYS A 119 23.91 -6.08 -16.14
C LYS A 119 25.32 -5.54 -15.88
N GLU A 120 26.19 -6.41 -15.38
CA GLU A 120 27.62 -6.32 -15.65
C GLU A 120 27.82 -6.52 -17.17
N GLU A 121 27.58 -5.46 -17.94
CA GLU A 121 28.28 -5.33 -19.22
C GLU A 121 29.73 -4.98 -18.90
N GLY A 122 30.55 -6.03 -18.95
CA GLY A 122 31.99 -5.94 -18.81
C GLY A 122 32.60 -4.92 -19.76
N GLN A 123 33.45 -4.09 -19.15
CA GLN A 123 34.79 -3.76 -19.64
C GLN A 123 34.91 -2.92 -20.92
N SER A 124 35.07 -1.63 -20.66
CA SER A 124 36.07 -0.77 -21.29
C SER A 124 37.34 -1.51 -21.77
N LYS A 125 37.61 -1.36 -23.07
CA LYS A 125 38.94 -1.23 -23.69
C LYS A 125 39.93 -2.40 -23.52
N ARG A 126 40.10 -3.18 -24.58
CA ARG A 126 41.33 -3.27 -25.40
C ARG A 126 41.05 -4.04 -26.68
#